data_AF-A0A7C1U0B3-F1
#
_entry.id   AF-A0A7C1U0B3-F1
#
_cell.length_a   1.000
_cell.length_b   1.000
_cell.length_c   1.000
_cell.angle_alpha   90.00
_cell.angle_beta   90.00
_cell.angle_gamma   90.00
#
_symmetry.space_group_name_H-M   'P 1'
#
loop_
_entity.id
_entity.type
_entity.pdbx_description
1 polymer ?
#
loop_
_entity_poly.entity_id
_entity_poly.type
_entity_poly.pdbx_seq_one_letter_code
_entity_poly.pdbx_strand_id
1 'polypeptide(L)'
;MKKQVYVDDSPIHGKGLFAKCDIPKGSVIGVVKGVQAKRDGPYVLWLSEDEGIRVRCDLRFINHSKRPNAAYYDTLEVIALRDIPRGKEITHNYEQ
;
A
#
# COMPACT_ATOMS: atom_id res chain seq x y z
N MET A 1 9.77 -13.84 -8.30
CA MET A 1 8.42 -13.98 -7.71
C MET A 1 7.39 -13.36 -8.63
N LYS A 2 6.20 -13.96 -8.79
CA LYS A 2 5.10 -13.34 -9.55
C LYS A 2 4.57 -12.14 -8.78
N LYS A 3 4.32 -11.04 -9.48
CA LYS A 3 3.73 -9.82 -8.91
C LYS A 3 2.28 -10.11 -8.50
N GLN A 4 1.96 -9.95 -7.21
CA GLN A 4 0.63 -10.20 -6.63
C GLN A 4 -0.37 -9.06 -6.89
N VAL A 5 0.10 -7.94 -7.44
CA VAL A 5 -0.67 -6.70 -7.58
C VAL A 5 -0.55 -6.09 -8.97
N TYR A 6 -1.52 -5.24 -9.32
CA TYR A 6 -1.49 -4.38 -10.49
C TYR A 6 -2.10 -3.01 -10.17
N VAL A 7 -1.80 -2.01 -11.00
CA VAL A 7 -2.31 -0.65 -10.87
C VAL A 7 -3.38 -0.44 -11.93
N ASP A 8 -4.50 0.16 -11.55
CA ASP A 8 -5.60 0.49 -12.44
C ASP A 8 -6.33 1.76 -11.97
N ASP A 9 -7.33 2.23 -12.72
CA ASP A 9 -8.21 3.31 -12.28
C ASP A 9 -9.02 2.93 -11.04
N SER A 10 -8.98 3.79 -10.03
CA SER A 10 -9.67 3.57 -8.76
C SER A 10 -11.03 4.25 -8.76
N PRO A 11 -12.08 3.56 -8.27
CA PRO A 11 -13.37 4.21 -7.97
C PRO A 11 -13.31 5.13 -6.74
N ILE A 12 -12.23 5.08 -5.94
CA ILE A 12 -12.02 5.96 -4.78
C ILE A 12 -11.41 7.28 -5.25
N HIS A 13 -10.22 7.22 -5.84
CA HIS A 13 -9.49 8.40 -6.31
C HIS A 13 -8.31 8.02 -7.21
N GLY A 14 -8.22 8.64 -8.38
CA GLY A 14 -7.07 8.51 -9.29
C GLY A 14 -6.76 7.05 -9.65
N LYS A 15 -5.52 6.62 -9.36
CA LYS A 15 -5.10 5.23 -9.53
C LYS A 15 -5.16 4.48 -8.20
N GLY A 16 -5.50 3.20 -8.27
CA GLY A 16 -5.54 2.27 -7.14
C GLY A 16 -4.61 1.09 -7.35
N LEU A 17 -4.27 0.42 -6.25
CA LEU A 17 -3.56 -0.86 -6.27
C LEU A 17 -4.55 -2.00 -6.06
N PHE A 18 -4.50 -3.01 -6.93
CA PHE A 18 -5.46 -4.12 -6.94
C PHE A 18 -4.77 -5.47 -6.83
N ALA A 19 -5.44 -6.43 -6.20
CA ALA A 19 -4.96 -7.80 -6.08
C ALA A 19 -5.05 -8.53 -7.44
N LYS A 20 -3.93 -9.05 -7.96
CA LYS A 20 -3.87 -9.82 -9.22
C LYS A 20 -4.32 -11.28 -9.04
N CYS A 21 -4.25 -11.78 -7.82
CA CYS A 21 -4.71 -13.10 -7.38
C CYS A 21 -5.36 -12.96 -6.00
N ASP A 22 -5.93 -14.04 -5.49
CA ASP A 22 -6.36 -14.06 -4.09
C ASP A 22 -5.15 -13.91 -3.17
N ILE A 23 -5.26 -13.05 -2.16
CA ILE A 23 -4.23 -12.78 -1.17
C ILE A 23 -4.80 -13.14 0.21
N PRO A 24 -4.33 -14.22 0.84
CA PRO A 24 -4.76 -14.59 2.19
C PRO A 24 -4.40 -13.54 3.24
N LYS A 25 -5.22 -13.43 4.29
CA LYS A 25 -4.89 -12.64 5.50
C LYS A 25 -3.49 -12.98 6.01
N GLY A 26 -2.74 -11.96 6.41
CA GLY A 26 -1.38 -12.09 6.95
C GLY A 26 -0.30 -12.23 5.88
N SER A 27 -0.66 -12.31 4.59
CA SER A 27 0.33 -12.36 3.51
C SER A 27 1.02 -11.01 3.32
N VAL A 28 2.32 -11.05 3.04
CA VAL A 28 3.07 -9.88 2.56
C VAL A 28 2.65 -9.60 1.11
N ILE A 29 2.03 -8.45 0.89
CA ILE A 29 1.61 -7.96 -0.42
C ILE A 29 2.83 -7.45 -1.19
N GLY A 30 3.70 -6.72 -0.49
CA GLY A 30 4.96 -6.22 -1.02
C GLY A 30 5.76 -5.48 0.03
N VAL A 31 6.98 -5.09 -0.34
CA VAL A 31 7.88 -4.28 0.48
C VAL A 31 8.01 -2.91 -0.18
N VAL A 32 7.86 -1.84 0.58
CA VAL A 32 8.06 -0.46 0.12
C VAL A 32 9.46 -0.33 -0.47
N LYS A 33 9.51 0.15 -1.71
CA LYS A 33 10.75 0.56 -2.38
C LYS A 33 10.62 2.04 -2.66
N GLY A 34 11.57 2.80 -2.13
CA GLY A 34 11.54 4.25 -2.18
C GLY A 34 12.90 4.85 -1.87
N VAL A 35 12.90 6.16 -1.72
CA VAL A 35 14.07 6.93 -1.29
C VAL A 35 13.69 7.72 -0.05
N GLN A 36 14.65 8.01 0.82
CA GLN A 36 14.41 8.83 2.00
C GLN A 36 13.80 10.20 1.58
N ALA A 37 12.80 10.63 2.33
CA ALA A 37 12.17 11.92 2.22
C ALA A 37 12.41 12.71 3.51
N LYS A 38 12.69 14.01 3.37
CA LYS A 38 12.87 14.95 4.49
C LYS A 38 11.79 16.04 4.51
N ARG A 39 10.84 15.97 3.58
CA ARG A 39 9.77 16.95 3.38
C ARG A 39 8.56 16.20 2.87
N ASP A 40 7.39 16.70 3.24
CA ASP A 40 6.14 16.14 2.78
C ASP A 40 5.96 16.34 1.26
N GLY A 41 5.12 15.50 0.66
CA GLY A 41 4.79 15.57 -0.76
C GLY A 41 4.14 14.30 -1.29
N PRO A 42 3.87 14.26 -2.61
CA PRO A 42 3.18 13.12 -3.21
C PRO A 42 3.93 11.80 -2.96
N TYR A 43 3.18 10.83 -2.44
CA TYR A 43 3.66 9.47 -2.14
C TYR A 43 4.76 9.40 -1.07
N VAL A 44 4.85 10.41 -0.20
CA VAL A 44 5.66 10.31 1.01
C VAL A 44 4.86 9.55 2.06
N LEU A 45 5.43 8.46 2.55
CA LEU A 45 4.99 7.73 3.72
C LEU A 45 5.88 8.14 4.90
N TRP A 46 5.27 8.62 5.98
CA TRP A 46 5.97 8.89 7.23
C TRP A 46 5.89 7.64 8.12
N LEU A 47 7.05 7.13 8.54
CA LEU A 47 7.19 5.99 9.45
C LEU A 47 7.39 6.46 10.89
N SER A 48 7.96 7.65 11.06
CA SER A 48 8.07 8.38 12.33
C SER A 48 8.09 9.88 12.05
N GLU A 49 8.23 10.70 13.09
CA GLU A 49 8.30 12.17 12.97
C GLU A 49 9.46 12.63 12.06
N ASP A 50 10.58 11.89 12.05
CA ASP A 50 11.81 12.26 11.31
C ASP A 50 12.13 11.32 10.14
N GLU A 51 11.39 10.21 9.99
CA GLU A 51 11.65 9.19 8.99
C GLU A 51 10.54 9.14 7.93
N GLY A 52 10.79 9.79 6.80
CA GLY A 52 9.93 9.72 5.62
C GLY A 52 10.54 8.88 4.51
N ILE A 53 9.71 8.17 3.75
CA ILE A 53 10.09 7.49 2.51
C ILE A 53 9.17 7.95 1.38
N ARG A 54 9.76 8.49 0.31
CA ARG A 54 9.06 8.69 -0.95
C ARG A 54 8.97 7.37 -1.71
N VAL A 55 7.78 6.79 -1.73
CA VAL A 55 7.50 5.50 -2.35
C VAL A 55 7.65 5.59 -3.88
N ARG A 56 8.40 4.65 -4.47
CA ARG A 56 8.70 4.59 -5.91
C ARG A 56 8.10 3.36 -6.60
N CYS A 57 7.77 2.31 -5.86
CA CYS A 57 7.04 1.15 -6.38
C CYS A 57 5.52 1.40 -6.42
N ASP A 58 4.78 0.43 -6.98
CA ASP A 58 3.32 0.48 -7.14
C ASP A 58 2.55 0.65 -5.82
N LEU A 59 3.16 0.30 -4.68
CA LEU A 59 2.55 0.49 -3.36
C LEU A 59 2.18 1.95 -3.06
N ARG A 60 2.72 2.91 -3.83
CA ARG A 60 2.30 4.33 -3.76
C ARG A 60 0.84 4.58 -4.15
N PHE A 61 0.19 3.62 -4.80
CA PHE A 61 -1.20 3.72 -5.27
C PHE A 61 -2.19 3.04 -4.32
N ILE A 62 -1.77 2.68 -3.09
CA ILE A 62 -2.71 2.20 -2.07
C ILE A 62 -3.51 3.40 -1.55
N ASN A 63 -4.81 3.38 -1.82
CA ASN A 63 -5.71 4.46 -1.40
C ASN A 63 -6.15 4.34 0.06
N HIS A 64 -6.69 5.43 0.59
CA HIS A 64 -7.26 5.49 1.92
C HIS A 64 -8.60 4.74 2.02
N SER A 65 -8.82 4.06 3.15
CA SER A 65 -10.13 3.61 3.59
C SER A 65 -10.21 3.54 5.12
N LYS A 66 -11.32 3.98 5.71
CA LYS A 66 -11.61 3.79 7.16
C LYS A 66 -11.88 2.33 7.53
N ARG A 67 -12.08 1.45 6.55
CA ARG A 67 -12.23 -0.01 6.74
C ARG A 67 -11.22 -0.74 5.85
N PRO A 68 -9.91 -0.56 6.10
CA PRO A 68 -8.87 -1.01 5.19
C PRO A 68 -8.73 -2.54 5.18
N ASN A 69 -8.09 -3.05 4.13
CA ASN A 69 -7.73 -4.46 3.99
C ASN A 69 -6.22 -4.70 3.99
N ALA A 70 -5.39 -3.66 4.10
CA ALA A 70 -3.95 -3.75 4.28
C ALA A 70 -3.43 -2.69 5.26
N ALA A 71 -2.23 -2.92 5.80
CA ALA A 71 -1.50 -1.95 6.62
C ALA A 71 -0.01 -1.96 6.27
N TYR A 72 0.64 -0.80 6.46
CA TYR A 72 2.09 -0.68 6.46
C TYR A 72 2.64 -1.03 7.84
N TYR A 73 3.81 -1.65 7.87
CA TYR A 73 4.58 -1.95 9.07
C TYR A 73 5.94 -1.27 9.01
N ASP A 74 6.56 -1.03 10.17
CA ASP A 74 7.90 -0.42 10.29
C ASP A 74 8.99 -1.19 9.54
N THR A 75 8.77 -2.48 9.27
CA THR A 75 9.61 -3.32 8.42
C THR A 75 9.53 -2.97 6.92
N LEU A 76 8.79 -1.91 6.57
CA LEU A 76 8.45 -1.50 5.20
C LEU A 76 7.55 -2.49 4.46
N GLU A 77 7.01 -3.49 5.15
CA GLU A 77 6.10 -4.47 4.58
C GLU A 77 4.68 -3.94 4.55
N VAL A 78 3.95 -4.27 3.48
CA VAL A 78 2.50 -4.11 3.40
C VAL A 78 1.87 -5.47 3.57
N ILE A 79 1.08 -5.64 4.62
CA ILE A 79 0.49 -6.92 5.00
C ILE A 79 -1.03 -6.86 4.87
N ALA A 80 -1.64 -7.94 4.36
CA ALA A 80 -3.08 -8.08 4.26
C ALA A 80 -3.71 -8.28 5.65
N LEU A 81 -4.65 -7.40 6.03
CA LEU A 81 -5.39 -7.47 7.30
C LEU A 81 -6.53 -8.49 7.30
N ARG A 82 -6.94 -8.92 6.10
CA ARG A 82 -8.01 -9.89 5.83
C ARG A 82 -7.78 -10.51 4.46
N ASP A 83 -8.53 -11.54 4.10
CA ASP A 83 -8.48 -12.09 2.74
C ASP A 83 -8.88 -11.03 1.71
N ILE A 84 -8.09 -10.91 0.65
CA ILE A 84 -8.30 -9.96 -0.45
C ILE A 84 -8.52 -10.78 -1.73
N PRO A 85 -9.77 -10.88 -2.23
CA PRO A 85 -10.04 -11.57 -3.47
C PRO A 85 -9.35 -10.91 -4.66
N ARG A 86 -9.03 -11.70 -5.69
CA ARG A 86 -8.57 -11.18 -6.98
C ARG A 86 -9.48 -10.05 -7.47
N GLY A 87 -8.84 -8.96 -7.92
CA GLY A 87 -9.50 -7.77 -8.45
C GLY A 87 -9.95 -6.78 -7.38
N LYS A 88 -9.86 -7.12 -6.08
CA LYS A 88 -10.22 -6.18 -5.02
C LYS A 88 -9.14 -5.11 -4.85
N GLU A 89 -9.56 -3.87 -4.67
CA GLU A 89 -8.67 -2.74 -4.35
C GLU A 89 -8.08 -2.91 -2.95
N ILE A 90 -6.79 -2.65 -2.85
CA ILE A 90 -5.99 -2.69 -1.63
C ILE A 90 -5.96 -1.27 -1.08
N THR A 91 -6.38 -1.13 0.18
CA THR A 91 -6.51 0.15 0.88
C THR A 91 -5.92 0.06 2.28
N HIS A 92 -5.41 1.18 2.78
CA HIS A 92 -4.93 1.33 4.16
C HIS A 92 -5.60 2.52 4.84
N ASN A 93 -5.53 2.59 6.17
CA ASN A 93 -5.93 3.80 6.89
C ASN A 93 -4.77 4.80 6.91
N TYR A 94 -5.05 6.07 6.63
CA TYR A 94 -4.03 7.14 6.62
C TYR A 94 -3.82 7.73 8.02
N GLU A 95 -4.74 7.46 8.94
CA GLU A 95 -4.71 7.91 10.34
C GLU A 95 -4.18 6.81 11.29
N GLN A 96 -3.56 5.77 10.74
CA GLN A 96 -2.96 4.66 11.52
C GLN A 96 -1.55 5.00 11.94
#